data_AF-A0A7X0E496-F1
#
_entry.id   AF-A0A7X0E496-F1
#
_cell.length_a   1.000
_cell.length_b   1.000
_cell.length_c   1.000
_cell.angle_alpha   90.00
_cell.angle_beta   90.00
_cell.angle_gamma   90.00
#
_symmetry.space_group_name_H-M   'P 1'
#
loop_
_entity.id
_entity.type
_entity.pdbx_description
1 polymer ?
#
loop_
_entity_poly.entity_id
_entity_poly.type
_entity_poly.pdbx_seq_one_letter_code
_entity_poly.pdbx_strand_id
1 'polypeptide(L)'
;MAETDNYGIQPYVMKLFDTINLEAVIKLYQTFKQAILKLNSGIDIIPKKTYIAFKKKTNIVDIEIQDKTIKLWINLKKGQLNDPLNLMRDVSILKGHNGNGDYELIVSDIENLDYIVGLIKQAIA
;
A
#
# COMPACT_ATOMS: atom_id res chain seq x y z
N MET A 1 -26.08 -6.29 -7.56
CA MET A 1 -24.77 -5.67 -7.84
C MET A 1 -24.41 -4.88 -6.60
N ALA A 2 -23.38 -5.28 -5.86
CA ALA A 2 -23.05 -4.62 -4.60
C ALA A 2 -22.38 -3.28 -4.91
N GLU A 3 -23.04 -2.19 -4.50
CA GLU A 3 -22.52 -0.83 -4.59
C GLU A 3 -21.24 -0.72 -3.78
N THR A 4 -20.17 -0.26 -4.43
CA THR A 4 -18.96 0.22 -3.79
C THR A 4 -19.29 1.50 -3.03
N ASP A 5 -18.92 1.59 -1.77
CA ASP A 5 -18.99 2.85 -1.03
C ASP A 5 -18.00 3.89 -1.59
N ASN A 6 -18.11 5.14 -1.11
CA ASN A 6 -17.26 6.28 -1.50
C ASN A 6 -15.75 6.07 -1.30
N TYR A 7 -15.32 4.93 -0.75
CA TYR A 7 -13.91 4.60 -0.54
C TYR A 7 -13.38 3.56 -1.53
N GLY A 8 -14.27 2.92 -2.30
CA GLY A 8 -13.93 1.85 -3.25
C GLY A 8 -13.64 0.51 -2.58
N ILE A 9 -14.10 0.32 -1.34
CA ILE A 9 -13.85 -0.89 -0.55
C ILE A 9 -15.02 -1.86 -0.75
N GLN A 10 -14.73 -3.14 -1.02
CA GLN A 10 -15.80 -4.14 -1.13
C GLN A 10 -16.45 -4.39 0.23
N PRO A 11 -17.78 -4.58 0.30
CA PRO A 11 -18.53 -4.77 1.56
C PRO A 11 -18.03 -5.91 2.46
N TYR A 12 -17.37 -6.92 1.89
CA TYR A 12 -16.80 -8.04 2.64
C TYR A 12 -15.57 -7.65 3.47
N VAL A 13 -14.74 -6.74 2.95
CA VAL A 13 -13.59 -6.19 3.69
C VAL A 13 -14.09 -5.42 4.91
N MET A 14 -15.23 -4.73 4.75
CA MET A 14 -15.88 -3.99 5.83
C MET A 14 -16.44 -4.92 6.93
N LYS A 15 -16.84 -6.14 6.57
CA LYS A 15 -17.40 -7.13 7.50
C LYS A 15 -16.36 -7.82 8.40
N LEU A 16 -15.06 -7.58 8.17
CA LEU A 16 -13.96 -8.25 8.86
C LEU A 16 -13.38 -7.45 10.05
N PHE A 17 -13.81 -6.20 10.27
CA PHE A 17 -13.17 -5.30 11.25
C PHE A 17 -14.20 -4.62 12.17
N ASP A 18 -14.07 -4.87 13.48
CA ASP A 18 -14.86 -4.23 14.53
C ASP A 18 -14.54 -2.73 14.71
N THR A 19 -15.51 -1.99 15.23
CA THR A 19 -15.81 -0.59 14.84
C THR A 19 -15.06 0.52 15.59
N ILE A 20 -13.90 0.27 16.23
CA ILE A 20 -13.16 1.36 16.94
C ILE A 20 -11.69 1.49 16.50
N ASN A 21 -10.96 0.39 16.25
CA ASN A 21 -9.58 0.46 15.70
C ASN A 21 -9.54 0.80 14.20
N LEU A 22 -10.66 0.62 13.52
CA LEU A 22 -10.77 0.78 12.08
C LEU A 22 -10.60 2.23 11.61
N GLU A 23 -11.09 3.23 12.35
CA GLU A 23 -11.09 4.62 11.86
C GLU A 23 -9.67 5.16 11.66
N ALA A 24 -8.77 4.86 12.61
CA ALA A 24 -7.38 5.31 12.54
C ALA A 24 -6.62 4.66 11.38
N VAL A 25 -6.75 3.33 11.22
CA VAL A 25 -6.07 2.62 10.12
C VAL A 25 -6.67 2.94 8.76
N ILE A 26 -7.99 3.20 8.67
CA ILE A 26 -8.61 3.72 7.46
C ILE A 26 -8.05 5.10 7.14
N LYS A 27 -7.95 6.01 8.12
CA LYS A 27 -7.40 7.35 7.90
C LYS A 27 -5.95 7.27 7.42
N LEU A 28 -5.14 6.42 8.04
CA LEU A 28 -3.77 6.14 7.62
C LEU A 28 -3.72 5.68 6.15
N TYR A 29 -4.53 4.67 5.80
CA TYR A 29 -4.64 4.19 4.42
C TYR A 29 -5.07 5.30 3.45
N GLN A 30 -6.09 6.10 3.80
CA GLN A 30 -6.57 7.19 2.94
C GLN A 30 -5.49 8.25 2.72
N THR A 31 -4.70 8.59 3.75
CA THR A 31 -3.57 9.51 3.63
C THR A 31 -2.52 8.98 2.65
N PHE A 32 -2.12 7.72 2.77
CA PHE A 32 -1.18 7.09 1.83
C PHE A 32 -1.77 7.01 0.42
N LYS A 33 -3.02 6.57 0.27
CA LYS A 33 -3.74 6.50 -1.02
C LYS A 33 -3.71 7.86 -1.72
N GLN A 34 -4.07 8.94 -1.03
CA GLN A 34 -4.08 10.27 -1.61
C GLN A 34 -2.67 10.75 -2.01
N ALA A 35 -1.66 10.48 -1.19
CA ALA A 35 -0.29 10.85 -1.51
C ALA A 35 0.25 10.09 -2.74
N ILE A 36 -0.05 8.79 -2.84
CA ILE A 36 0.34 7.96 -3.99
C ILE A 36 -0.35 8.42 -5.27
N LEU A 37 -1.67 8.69 -5.22
CA LEU A 37 -2.42 9.17 -6.39
C LEU A 37 -1.93 10.53 -6.90
N LYS A 38 -1.32 11.36 -6.05
CA LYS A 38 -0.71 12.64 -6.46
C LYS A 38 0.61 12.48 -7.21
N LEU A 39 1.26 11.31 -7.13
CA LEU A 39 2.57 11.10 -7.79
C LEU A 39 2.47 11.13 -9.31
N ASN A 40 1.37 10.64 -9.88
CA ASN A 40 1.19 10.59 -11.32
C ASN A 40 -0.29 10.44 -11.68
N SER A 41 -0.73 11.09 -12.77
CA SER A 41 -2.07 10.87 -13.30
C SER A 41 -2.20 9.47 -13.94
N GLY A 42 -3.38 8.87 -13.83
CA GLY A 42 -3.66 7.55 -14.40
C GLY A 42 -3.07 6.38 -13.61
N ILE A 43 -2.83 6.54 -12.30
CA ILE A 43 -2.65 5.41 -11.39
C ILE A 43 -4.03 4.79 -11.11
N ASP A 44 -4.17 3.51 -11.42
CA ASP A 44 -5.34 2.69 -11.13
C ASP A 44 -5.24 2.07 -9.74
N ILE A 45 -6.39 1.95 -9.07
CA ILE A 45 -6.53 1.23 -7.80
C ILE A 45 -7.33 -0.05 -8.04
N ILE A 46 -6.72 -1.20 -7.77
CA ILE A 46 -7.34 -2.52 -7.96
C ILE A 46 -7.42 -3.25 -6.63
N PRO A 47 -8.61 -3.31 -5.99
CA PRO A 47 -8.83 -4.15 -4.82
C PRO A 47 -8.62 -5.63 -5.16
N LYS A 48 -7.87 -6.34 -4.32
CA LYS A 48 -7.69 -7.78 -4.33
C LYS A 48 -8.24 -8.38 -3.04
N LYS A 49 -8.18 -9.71 -2.91
CA LYS A 49 -8.71 -10.44 -1.75
C LYS A 49 -8.08 -9.99 -0.42
N THR A 50 -6.78 -9.71 -0.42
CA THR A 50 -6.00 -9.41 0.81
C THR A 50 -5.24 -8.10 0.75
N TYR A 51 -5.20 -7.42 -0.40
CA TYR A 51 -4.47 -6.16 -0.57
C TYR A 51 -5.11 -5.31 -1.65
N ILE A 52 -4.62 -4.07 -1.79
CA ILE A 52 -5.05 -3.09 -2.78
C ILE A 52 -3.84 -2.75 -3.63
N ALA A 53 -3.91 -3.02 -4.93
CA ALA A 53 -2.82 -2.74 -5.86
C ALA A 53 -2.95 -1.34 -6.45
N PHE A 54 -1.87 -0.57 -6.39
CA PHE A 54 -1.71 0.67 -7.14
C PHE A 54 -0.85 0.36 -8.36
N LYS A 55 -1.37 0.64 -9.56
CA LYS A 55 -0.67 0.28 -10.80
C LYS A 55 -0.94 1.25 -11.93
N LYS A 56 -0.03 1.23 -12.91
CA LYS A 56 -0.26 1.79 -14.25
C LYS A 56 -0.16 0.64 -15.25
N LYS A 57 0.80 0.71 -16.18
CA LYS A 57 1.18 -0.41 -17.04
C LYS A 57 1.66 -1.61 -16.22
N THR A 58 2.41 -1.35 -15.15
CA THR A 58 2.92 -2.33 -14.17
C THR A 58 2.47 -1.96 -12.75
N ASN A 59 2.55 -2.91 -11.81
CA ASN A 59 2.32 -2.63 -10.40
C ASN A 59 3.39 -1.65 -9.87
N ILE A 60 2.96 -0.76 -8.99
CA ILE A 60 3.82 0.26 -8.34
C ILE A 60 4.00 -0.11 -6.88
N VAL A 61 2.88 -0.25 -6.16
CA VAL A 61 2.86 -0.60 -4.74
C VAL A 61 1.58 -1.37 -4.42
N ASP A 62 1.71 -2.40 -3.57
CA ASP A 62 0.56 -3.14 -3.02
C ASP A 62 0.40 -2.75 -1.55
N ILE A 63 -0.83 -2.52 -1.07
CA ILE A 63 -1.13 -2.17 0.33
C ILE A 63 -2.11 -3.17 0.95
N GLU A 64 -1.71 -3.83 2.03
CA GLU A 64 -2.56 -4.63 2.90
C GLU A 64 -2.95 -3.80 4.13
N ILE A 65 -4.26 -3.69 4.39
CA ILE A 65 -4.78 -3.05 5.61
C ILE A 65 -4.83 -4.12 6.70
N GLN A 66 -4.23 -3.85 7.85
CA GLN A 66 -4.24 -4.70 9.03
C GLN A 66 -5.06 -4.03 10.16
N ASP A 67 -5.13 -4.62 11.35
CA ASP A 67 -5.94 -4.08 12.47
C ASP A 67 -5.55 -2.64 12.87
N LYS A 68 -4.24 -2.34 12.92
CA LYS A 68 -3.71 -1.04 13.38
C LYS A 68 -2.68 -0.41 12.46
N THR A 69 -2.30 -1.12 11.41
CA THR A 69 -1.19 -0.78 10.53
C THR A 69 -1.59 -0.99 9.10
N ILE A 70 -0.87 -0.35 8.19
CA ILE A 70 -0.83 -0.79 6.81
C ILE A 70 0.51 -1.47 6.55
N LYS A 71 0.49 -2.50 5.72
CA LYS A 71 1.70 -3.11 5.18
C LYS A 71 1.76 -2.80 3.69
N LEU A 72 2.92 -2.35 3.23
CA LEU A 72 3.13 -2.00 1.83
C LEU A 72 4.28 -2.79 1.23
N TRP A 73 4.15 -3.13 -0.05
CA TRP A 73 5.23 -3.70 -0.85
C TRP A 73 5.49 -2.83 -2.07
N ILE A 74 6.70 -2.27 -2.18
CA ILE A 74 7.10 -1.48 -3.35
C ILE A 74 7.55 -2.44 -4.44
N ASN A 75 6.92 -2.37 -5.62
CA ASN A 75 7.13 -3.29 -6.72
C ASN A 75 8.42 -2.97 -7.51
N LEU A 76 9.55 -3.10 -6.83
CA LEU A 76 10.91 -3.05 -7.38
C LEU A 76 11.66 -4.31 -6.96
N LYS A 77 12.67 -4.69 -7.75
CA LYS A 77 13.57 -5.80 -7.42
C LYS A 77 14.68 -5.36 -6.48
N LYS A 78 15.24 -6.32 -5.74
CA LYS A 78 16.42 -6.10 -4.89
C LYS A 78 17.52 -5.37 -5.67
N GLY A 79 18.09 -4.33 -5.05
CA GLY A 79 19.09 -3.45 -5.64
C GLY A 79 18.53 -2.30 -6.49
N GLN A 80 17.24 -2.25 -6.78
CA GLN A 80 16.64 -1.18 -7.59
C GLN A 80 16.06 0.00 -6.78
N LEU A 81 15.83 -0.17 -5.49
CA LEU A 81 15.32 0.90 -4.63
C LEU A 81 16.49 1.64 -3.99
N ASN A 82 16.53 2.97 -4.15
CA ASN A 82 17.43 3.82 -3.40
C ASN A 82 16.76 4.23 -2.08
N ASP A 83 17.06 3.51 -1.01
CA ASP A 83 16.55 3.70 0.35
C ASP A 83 17.69 4.02 1.34
N PRO A 84 18.22 5.26 1.33
CA PRO A 84 19.37 5.64 2.15
C PRO A 84 19.12 5.55 3.67
N LEU A 85 17.86 5.63 4.12
CA LEU A 85 17.50 5.47 5.52
C LEU A 85 17.32 4.00 5.93
N ASN A 86 17.42 3.06 4.97
CA ASN A 86 17.20 1.63 5.18
C ASN A 86 15.88 1.35 5.92
N LEU A 87 14.81 2.07 5.55
CA LEU A 87 13.50 1.92 6.17
C LEU A 87 12.82 0.61 5.72
N MET A 88 13.07 0.20 4.48
CA MET A 88 12.42 -0.96 3.88
C MET A 88 13.14 -2.26 4.23
N ARG A 89 12.34 -3.30 4.48
CA ARG A 89 12.82 -4.67 4.67
C ARG A 89 12.93 -5.38 3.33
N ASP A 90 14.09 -5.99 3.06
CA ASP A 90 14.26 -6.94 1.94
C ASP A 90 13.48 -8.23 2.22
N VAL A 91 12.52 -8.55 1.34
CA VAL A 91 11.72 -9.77 1.38
C VAL A 91 11.90 -10.66 0.14
N SER A 92 12.91 -10.37 -0.70
CA SER A 92 13.18 -11.09 -1.97
C SER A 92 13.35 -12.61 -1.82
N ILE A 93 13.83 -13.07 -0.67
CA ILE A 93 14.05 -14.50 -0.36
C ILE A 93 12.90 -15.14 0.41
N LEU A 94 11.91 -14.35 0.87
CA LEU A 94 10.82 -14.84 1.69
C LEU A 94 9.71 -15.41 0.81
N LYS A 95 9.28 -16.64 1.10
CA LYS A 95 8.14 -17.27 0.41
C LYS A 95 6.82 -16.83 1.06
N GLY A 96 5.77 -16.65 0.26
CA GLY A 96 4.39 -16.49 0.74
C GLY A 96 3.97 -15.09 1.18
N HIS A 97 4.66 -14.02 0.77
CA HIS A 97 4.15 -12.66 0.94
C HIS A 97 3.12 -12.31 -0.15
N ASN A 98 2.18 -11.42 0.18
CA ASN A 98 1.02 -11.10 -0.67
C ASN A 98 1.30 -10.03 -1.74
N GLY A 99 2.47 -9.37 -1.71
CA GLY A 99 2.88 -8.33 -2.66
C GLY A 99 3.81 -8.85 -3.77
N ASN A 100 3.92 -8.09 -4.86
CA ASN A 100 4.80 -8.44 -5.99
C ASN A 100 6.24 -7.91 -5.88
N GLY A 101 6.49 -7.02 -4.91
CA GLY A 101 7.74 -6.31 -4.72
C GLY A 101 8.69 -6.92 -3.68
N ASP A 102 10.00 -6.70 -3.87
CA ASP A 102 11.03 -7.25 -3.00
C ASP A 102 11.25 -6.42 -1.72
N TYR A 103 10.56 -5.28 -1.57
CA TYR A 103 10.69 -4.37 -0.43
C TYR A 103 9.37 -4.23 0.34
N GLU A 104 9.39 -4.53 1.64
CA GLU A 104 8.25 -4.47 2.55
C GLU A 104 8.43 -3.39 3.62
N LEU A 105 7.34 -2.75 4.03
CA LEU A 105 7.30 -1.92 5.23
C LEU A 105 5.93 -2.03 5.92
N ILE A 106 5.95 -2.04 7.25
CA ILE A 106 4.75 -1.91 8.08
C ILE A 106 4.75 -0.50 8.66
N VAL A 107 3.62 0.19 8.54
CA VAL A 107 3.46 1.59 8.93
C VAL A 107 2.27 1.73 9.88
N SER A 108 2.45 2.45 10.98
CA SER A 108 1.43 2.75 12.00
C SER A 108 0.99 4.22 12.03
N ASP A 109 1.72 5.10 11.35
CA ASP A 109 1.58 6.56 11.44
C ASP A 109 2.02 7.24 10.13
N ILE A 110 2.02 8.56 10.12
CA ILE A 110 2.35 9.36 8.93
C ILE A 110 3.69 10.10 9.07
N GLU A 111 4.51 9.79 10.08
CA GLU A 111 5.75 10.54 10.36
C GLU A 111 6.73 10.50 9.18
N ASN A 112 6.83 9.35 8.52
CA ASN A 112 7.70 9.13 7.37
C ASN A 112 6.97 9.19 6.02
N LEU A 113 5.77 9.77 5.95
CA LEU A 113 4.91 9.73 4.76
C LEU A 113 5.63 10.20 3.50
N ASP A 114 6.22 11.40 3.53
CA ASP A 114 6.86 11.99 2.34
C ASP A 114 8.06 11.16 1.86
N TYR A 115 8.83 10.61 2.81
CA TYR A 115 9.95 9.73 2.50
C TYR A 115 9.47 8.43 1.83
N ILE A 116 8.48 7.75 2.43
CA ILE A 116 7.91 6.51 1.90
C ILE A 116 7.28 6.74 0.53
N VAL A 117 6.58 7.86 0.33
CA VAL A 117 6.01 8.26 -0.96
C VAL A 117 7.11 8.53 -2.00
N GLY A 118 8.24 9.10 -1.57
CA GLY A 118 9.45 9.25 -2.39
C GLY A 118 10.04 7.90 -2.84
N LEU A 119 10.04 6.90 -1.97
CA LEU A 119 10.43 5.53 -2.33
C LEU A 119 9.45 4.90 -3.32
N ILE A 120 8.14 5.02 -3.08
CA ILE A 120 7.08 4.51 -3.98
C ILE A 120 7.19 5.13 -5.38
N LYS A 121 7.53 6.43 -5.46
CA LYS A 121 7.72 7.15 -6.72
C LYS A 121 8.77 6.49 -7.63
N GLN A 122 9.80 5.85 -7.06
CA GLN A 122 10.84 5.16 -7.83
C GLN A 122 10.29 3.96 -8.62
N ALA A 123 9.13 3.41 -8.23
CA ALA A 123 8.47 2.31 -8.94
C ALA A 123 7.53 2.78 -10.07
N ILE A 124 7.41 4.09 -10.29
CA ILE A 124 6.60 4.65 -11.38
C ILE A 124 7.49 4.77 -12.62
N ALA A 125 7.23 3.89 -13.59
CA ALA A 125 7.80 3.96 -14.94
C ALA A 125 7.06 4.96 -15.84
#